data_AF-A0A1V4JXG2-F1
#
_entry.id   AF-A0A1V4JXG2-F1
#
_cell.length_a   1.000
_cell.length_b   1.000
_cell.length_c   1.000
_cell.angle_alpha   90.00
_cell.angle_beta   90.00
_cell.angle_gamma   90.00
#
_symmetry.space_group_name_H-M   'P 1'
#
loop_
_entity.id
_entity.type
_entity.pdbx_description
1 polymer ?
#
loop_
_entity_poly.entity_id
_entity_poly.type
_entity_poly.pdbx_seq_one_letter_code
_entity_poly.pdbx_strand_id
1 'polypeptide(L)'
;MIYMRILQKVYGISLEDFYMMPVNTEITYPQLFEGFLPVCNLYVHMQRLLSVCQITDFRIDDILNPKTKRTARFLSGILNFVNFREFRREAYLELQQNYKLAMEKRQQLEAANQEAAMKLEKLNTIPVEHQAEVKQLTEDIRELEQLLRQDYRRKQTALQEVISQKKTDIAERTRKLVNIPLCKL
;
A
#
# COMPACT_ATOMS: atom_id res chain seq x y z
N MET A 1 -28.84 17.55 -35.57
CA MET A 1 -27.79 18.46 -35.06
C MET A 1 -27.91 18.79 -33.56
N ILE A 2 -29.07 19.23 -33.04
CA ILE A 2 -29.18 19.61 -31.61
C ILE A 2 -28.83 18.48 -30.63
N TYR A 3 -29.33 17.26 -30.88
CA TYR A 3 -29.07 16.09 -30.03
C TYR A 3 -27.58 15.70 -29.97
N MET A 4 -26.87 15.76 -31.11
CA MET A 4 -25.42 15.51 -31.14
C MET A 4 -24.67 16.53 -30.26
N ARG A 5 -24.99 17.82 -30.37
CA ARG A 5 -24.37 18.85 -29.53
C ARG A 5 -24.66 18.67 -28.04
N ILE A 6 -25.87 18.23 -27.70
CA ILE A 6 -26.23 17.90 -26.32
C ILE A 6 -25.34 16.77 -25.81
N LEU A 7 -25.19 15.68 -26.58
CA LEU A 7 -24.36 14.55 -26.20
C LEU A 7 -22.88 14.94 -26.06
N GLN A 8 -22.35 15.77 -26.96
CA GLN A 8 -20.99 16.32 -26.86
C GLN A 8 -20.80 17.09 -25.55
N LYS A 9 -21.79 17.89 -25.13
CA LYS A 9 -21.70 18.70 -23.90
C LYS A 9 -21.95 17.91 -22.62
N VAL A 10 -22.84 16.93 -22.66
CA VAL A 10 -23.24 16.16 -21.47
C VAL A 10 -22.28 15.01 -21.22
N TYR A 11 -21.90 14.26 -22.26
CA TYR A 11 -21.07 13.06 -22.16
C TYR A 11 -19.64 13.23 -22.69
N GLY A 12 -19.32 14.34 -23.34
CA GLY A 12 -17.96 14.54 -23.90
C GLY A 12 -17.68 13.65 -25.11
N ILE A 13 -18.70 13.06 -25.71
CA ILE A 13 -18.61 12.23 -26.93
C ILE A 13 -18.08 13.12 -28.07
N SER A 14 -17.15 12.62 -28.86
CA SER A 14 -16.58 13.35 -30.00
C SER A 14 -17.47 13.25 -31.25
N LEU A 15 -17.12 13.94 -32.34
CA LEU A 15 -17.87 13.79 -33.58
C LEU A 15 -17.60 12.42 -34.21
N GLU A 16 -16.37 11.95 -34.10
CA GLU A 16 -15.86 10.70 -34.65
C GLU A 16 -16.59 9.49 -34.05
N ASP A 17 -16.95 9.56 -32.77
CA ASP A 17 -17.71 8.52 -32.07
C ASP A 17 -19.04 8.19 -32.76
N PHE A 18 -19.68 9.17 -33.42
CA PHE A 18 -20.91 8.93 -34.17
C PHE A 18 -20.69 8.11 -35.44
N TYR A 19 -19.47 8.08 -35.97
CA TYR A 19 -19.11 7.33 -37.18
C TYR A 19 -18.43 5.99 -36.87
N MET A 20 -18.30 5.62 -35.59
CA MET A 20 -17.69 4.35 -35.21
C MET A 20 -18.60 3.17 -35.57
N MET A 21 -18.03 2.20 -36.28
CA MET A 21 -18.69 0.94 -36.60
C MET A 21 -18.52 -0.05 -35.44
N PRO A 22 -19.57 -0.78 -35.01
CA PRO A 22 -19.42 -1.80 -33.98
C PRO A 22 -18.54 -2.95 -34.47
N VAL A 23 -17.55 -3.31 -33.65
CA VAL A 23 -16.51 -4.31 -33.99
C VAL A 23 -17.08 -5.70 -34.26
N ASN A 24 -18.23 -6.04 -33.66
CA ASN A 24 -18.85 -7.37 -33.76
C ASN A 24 -19.80 -7.52 -34.96
N THR A 25 -19.73 -6.62 -35.95
CA THR A 25 -20.62 -6.64 -37.11
C THR A 25 -19.82 -7.08 -38.33
N GLU A 26 -20.02 -8.31 -38.80
CA GLU A 26 -19.45 -8.78 -40.06
C GLU A 26 -20.20 -8.12 -41.22
N ILE A 27 -19.69 -6.97 -41.68
CA ILE A 27 -20.26 -6.20 -42.79
C ILE A 27 -19.35 -6.35 -44.01
N THR A 28 -19.88 -6.92 -45.09
CA THR A 28 -19.15 -7.14 -46.35
C THR A 28 -18.68 -5.84 -47.00
N TYR A 29 -19.45 -4.75 -46.87
CA TYR A 29 -19.14 -3.44 -47.45
C TYR A 29 -19.37 -2.30 -46.44
N PRO A 30 -18.42 -2.07 -45.51
CA PRO A 30 -18.55 -1.07 -44.44
C PRO A 30 -18.86 0.35 -44.93
N GLN A 31 -18.27 0.74 -46.07
CA GLN A 31 -18.45 2.06 -46.67
C GLN A 31 -19.91 2.41 -47.00
N LEU A 32 -20.77 1.40 -47.24
CA LEU A 32 -22.19 1.65 -47.54
C LEU A 32 -22.96 2.15 -46.31
N PHE A 33 -22.42 1.97 -45.11
CA PHE A 33 -23.08 2.33 -43.86
C PHE A 33 -22.64 3.69 -43.31
N GLU A 34 -21.63 4.34 -43.90
CA GLU A 34 -21.04 5.59 -43.39
C GLU A 34 -22.09 6.68 -43.14
N GLY A 35 -23.08 6.81 -44.04
CA GLY A 35 -24.18 7.77 -43.87
C GLY A 35 -25.21 7.39 -42.80
N PHE A 36 -25.30 6.10 -42.42
CA PHE A 36 -26.29 5.58 -41.47
C PHE A 36 -25.74 5.46 -40.04
N LEU A 37 -24.44 5.20 -39.89
CA LEU A 37 -23.74 5.13 -38.60
C LEU A 37 -24.06 6.33 -37.67
N PRO A 38 -23.99 7.60 -38.12
CA PRO A 38 -24.28 8.73 -37.24
C PRO A 38 -25.73 8.74 -36.74
N VAL A 39 -26.69 8.22 -37.50
CA VAL A 39 -28.10 8.11 -37.08
C VAL A 39 -28.26 7.02 -36.02
N CYS A 40 -27.65 5.85 -36.24
CA CYS A 40 -27.68 4.74 -35.28
C CYS A 40 -26.99 5.08 -33.97
N ASN A 41 -25.76 5.60 -34.03
CA ASN A 41 -25.01 5.95 -32.84
C ASN A 41 -25.71 7.10 -32.10
N LEU A 42 -26.26 8.09 -32.81
CA LEU A 42 -27.08 9.11 -32.19
C LEU A 42 -28.29 8.52 -31.46
N TYR A 43 -29.00 7.57 -32.06
CA TYR A 43 -30.12 6.89 -31.42
C TYR A 43 -29.72 6.17 -30.14
N VAL A 44 -28.67 5.36 -30.19
CA VAL A 44 -28.16 4.59 -29.04
C VAL A 44 -27.76 5.53 -27.90
N HIS A 45 -27.02 6.60 -28.19
CA HIS A 45 -26.59 7.56 -27.18
C HIS A 45 -27.76 8.37 -26.61
N MET A 46 -28.70 8.79 -27.45
CA MET A 46 -29.89 9.53 -26.99
C MET A 46 -30.81 8.66 -26.15
N GLN A 47 -31.01 7.39 -26.49
CA GLN A 47 -31.81 6.47 -25.68
C GLN A 47 -31.21 6.31 -24.28
N ARG A 48 -29.88 6.22 -24.18
CA ARG A 48 -29.16 6.18 -22.89
C ARG A 48 -29.24 7.49 -22.11
N LEU A 49 -29.15 8.64 -22.79
CA LEU A 49 -29.30 9.93 -22.11
C LEU A 49 -30.73 10.13 -21.61
N LEU A 50 -31.71 9.87 -22.45
CA LEU A 50 -33.12 10.11 -22.14
C LEU A 50 -33.62 9.18 -21.03
N SER A 51 -33.10 7.96 -20.92
CA SER A 51 -33.43 7.08 -19.79
C SER A 51 -32.97 7.68 -18.45
N VAL A 52 -31.80 8.33 -18.40
CA VAL A 52 -31.34 9.07 -17.22
C VAL A 52 -32.24 10.28 -16.94
N CYS A 53 -32.74 10.93 -18.00
CA CYS A 53 -33.75 11.99 -17.91
C CYS A 53 -35.17 11.49 -17.61
N GLN A 54 -35.36 10.20 -17.27
CA GLN A 54 -36.66 9.57 -16.99
C GLN A 54 -37.62 9.53 -18.18
N ILE A 55 -37.08 9.41 -19.39
CA ILE A 55 -37.83 9.33 -20.65
C ILE A 55 -37.44 8.03 -21.35
N THR A 56 -38.40 7.10 -21.48
CA THR A 56 -38.16 5.73 -21.95
C THR A 56 -38.78 5.44 -23.32
N ASP A 57 -39.62 6.34 -23.86
CA ASP A 57 -40.38 6.14 -25.10
C ASP A 57 -39.72 6.78 -26.33
N PHE A 58 -38.40 6.97 -26.31
CA PHE A 58 -37.63 7.50 -27.44
C PHE A 58 -37.44 6.42 -28.51
N ARG A 59 -37.70 6.76 -29.77
CA ARG A 59 -37.64 5.85 -30.92
C ARG A 59 -36.78 6.43 -32.04
N ILE A 60 -36.35 5.58 -32.96
CA ILE A 60 -35.59 6.02 -34.15
C ILE A 60 -36.34 7.07 -34.98
N ASP A 61 -37.68 6.97 -35.01
CA ASP A 61 -38.55 7.93 -35.70
C ASP A 61 -38.48 9.35 -35.09
N ASP A 62 -38.12 9.49 -33.81
CA ASP A 62 -37.92 10.78 -33.17
C ASP A 62 -36.66 11.52 -33.68
N ILE A 63 -35.78 10.80 -34.39
CA ILE A 63 -34.62 11.36 -35.10
C ILE A 63 -34.95 11.61 -36.57
N LEU A 64 -35.56 10.62 -37.23
CA LEU A 64 -35.83 10.66 -38.67
C LEU A 64 -37.01 11.57 -39.02
N ASN A 65 -38.09 11.55 -38.22
CA ASN A 65 -39.34 12.26 -38.44
C ASN A 65 -39.82 12.99 -37.16
N PRO A 66 -39.05 13.97 -36.65
CA PRO A 66 -39.31 14.60 -35.36
C PRO A 66 -40.69 15.28 -35.31
N LYS A 67 -41.43 15.03 -34.23
CA LYS A 67 -42.73 15.69 -33.96
C LYS A 67 -42.55 16.78 -32.92
N THR A 68 -42.98 18.00 -33.22
CA THR A 68 -42.77 19.21 -32.40
C THR A 68 -43.06 18.99 -30.90
N LYS A 69 -44.23 18.44 -30.55
CA LYS A 69 -44.61 18.20 -29.15
C LYS A 69 -43.69 17.17 -28.45
N ARG A 70 -43.30 16.11 -29.15
CA ARG A 70 -42.41 15.07 -28.62
C ARG A 70 -40.99 15.60 -28.43
N THR A 71 -40.46 16.28 -29.45
CA THR A 71 -39.15 16.93 -29.40
C THR A 71 -39.07 17.94 -28.26
N ALA A 72 -40.08 18.80 -28.08
CA ALA A 72 -40.13 19.75 -26.98
C ALA A 72 -40.08 19.03 -25.62
N ARG A 73 -40.88 17.97 -25.42
CA ARG A 73 -40.87 17.17 -24.19
C ARG A 73 -39.48 16.57 -23.90
N PHE A 74 -38.80 16.04 -24.91
CA PHE A 74 -37.45 15.48 -24.75
C PHE A 74 -36.44 16.55 -24.36
N LEU A 75 -36.45 17.71 -25.03
CA LEU A 75 -35.57 18.82 -24.70
C LEU A 75 -35.82 19.37 -23.30
N SER A 76 -37.08 19.45 -22.86
CA SER A 76 -37.43 19.83 -21.48
C SER A 76 -36.87 18.84 -20.45
N GLY A 77 -36.98 17.54 -20.70
CA GLY A 77 -36.40 16.52 -19.82
C GLY A 77 -34.88 16.62 -19.72
N ILE A 78 -34.20 16.86 -20.85
CA ILE A 78 -32.75 17.08 -20.89
C ILE A 78 -32.38 18.34 -20.12
N LEU A 79 -33.11 19.45 -20.30
CA LEU A 79 -32.85 20.69 -19.59
C LEU A 79 -32.95 20.51 -18.07
N ASN A 80 -33.98 19.81 -17.61
CA ASN A 80 -34.15 19.49 -16.19
C ASN A 80 -32.95 18.70 -15.65
N PHE A 81 -32.49 17.69 -16.40
CA PHE A 81 -31.30 16.92 -16.03
C PHE A 81 -30.03 17.79 -15.99
N VAL A 82 -29.80 18.64 -16.98
CA VAL A 82 -28.64 19.54 -17.02
C VAL A 82 -28.66 20.49 -15.83
N ASN A 83 -29.81 21.08 -15.50
CA ASN A 83 -29.94 21.97 -14.34
C ASN A 83 -29.66 21.23 -13.03
N PHE A 84 -30.17 20.01 -12.88
CA PHE A 84 -29.87 19.18 -11.72
C PHE A 84 -28.38 18.84 -11.61
N ARG A 85 -27.74 18.50 -12.74
CA ARG A 85 -26.31 18.21 -12.79
C ARG A 85 -25.48 19.44 -12.39
N GLU A 86 -25.80 20.63 -12.89
CA GLU A 86 -25.11 21.86 -12.50
C GLU A 86 -25.32 22.19 -11.02
N PHE A 87 -26.54 22.00 -10.49
CA PHE A 87 -26.79 22.16 -9.05
C PHE A 87 -25.95 21.19 -8.20
N ARG A 88 -25.77 19.94 -8.65
CA ARG A 88 -24.94 18.94 -7.96
C ARG A 88 -23.44 19.13 -8.18
N ARG A 89 -23.04 19.95 -9.15
CA ARG A 89 -21.64 20.10 -9.59
C ARG A 89 -20.76 20.67 -8.50
N GLU A 90 -21.24 21.61 -7.71
CA GLU A 90 -20.46 22.23 -6.63
C GLU A 90 -20.03 21.19 -5.58
N ALA A 91 -20.99 20.42 -5.07
CA ALA A 91 -20.71 19.33 -4.12
C ALA A 91 -19.76 18.27 -4.70
N TYR A 92 -19.89 17.96 -6.00
CA TYR A 92 -18.97 17.06 -6.68
C TYR A 92 -17.54 17.62 -6.77
N LEU A 93 -17.39 18.90 -7.13
CA LEU A 93 -16.08 19.54 -7.23
C LEU A 93 -15.38 19.64 -5.87
N GLU A 94 -16.12 19.91 -4.80
CA GLU A 94 -15.59 19.90 -3.44
C GLU A 94 -15.06 18.50 -3.07
N LEU A 95 -15.85 17.45 -3.33
CA LEU A 95 -15.42 16.07 -3.09
C LEU A 95 -14.17 15.71 -3.92
N GLN A 96 -14.14 16.12 -5.19
CA GLN A 96 -12.99 15.89 -6.08
C GLN A 96 -11.72 16.58 -5.55
N GLN A 97 -11.85 17.82 -5.05
CA GLN A 97 -10.72 18.56 -4.48
C GLN A 97 -10.21 17.88 -3.20
N ASN A 98 -11.11 17.48 -2.30
CA ASN A 98 -10.75 16.78 -1.07
C ASN A 98 -10.02 15.47 -1.36
N TYR A 99 -10.50 14.70 -2.35
CA TYR A 99 -9.84 13.48 -2.79
C TYR A 99 -8.43 13.75 -3.34
N LYS A 100 -8.27 14.80 -4.16
CA LYS A 100 -6.97 15.20 -4.70
C LYS A 100 -5.97 15.55 -3.59
N LEU A 101 -6.39 16.37 -2.62
CA LEU A 101 -5.55 16.75 -1.48
C LEU A 101 -5.16 15.55 -0.62
N ALA A 102 -6.09 14.63 -0.38
CA ALA A 102 -5.81 13.39 0.35
C ALA A 102 -4.78 12.52 -0.38
N MET A 103 -4.88 12.43 -1.71
CA MET A 103 -3.93 11.67 -2.53
C MET A 103 -2.53 12.29 -2.51
N GLU A 104 -2.43 13.61 -2.63
CA GLU A 104 -1.16 14.35 -2.51
C GLU A 104 -0.54 14.16 -1.13
N LYS A 105 -1.34 14.25 -0.06
CA LYS A 105 -0.89 14.00 1.32
C LYS A 105 -0.37 12.57 1.49
N ARG A 106 -1.07 11.58 0.93
CA ARG A 106 -0.64 10.17 0.95
C ARG A 106 0.72 9.99 0.27
N GLN A 107 0.90 10.56 -0.92
CA GLN A 107 2.17 10.48 -1.65
C GLN A 107 3.32 11.13 -0.86
N GLN A 108 3.09 12.27 -0.23
CA GLN A 108 4.10 12.94 0.61
C GLN A 108 4.50 12.07 1.82
N LEU A 109 3.51 11.47 2.49
CA LEU A 109 3.76 10.58 3.63
C LEU A 109 4.49 9.30 3.21
N GLU A 110 4.15 8.73 2.06
CA GLU A 110 4.85 7.56 1.51
C GLU A 110 6.32 7.87 1.21
N ALA A 111 6.61 9.01 0.58
CA ALA A 111 7.98 9.44 0.33
C ALA A 111 8.76 9.66 1.64
N ALA A 112 8.15 10.35 2.62
CA ALA A 112 8.78 10.57 3.92
C ALA A 112 9.03 9.25 4.68
N ASN A 113 8.11 8.30 4.58
CA ASN A 113 8.25 6.99 5.21
C ASN A 113 9.37 6.17 4.56
N GLN A 114 9.48 6.19 3.23
CA GLN A 114 10.59 5.57 2.50
C GLN A 114 11.94 6.19 2.89
N GLU A 115 12.02 7.51 3.02
CA GLU A 115 13.23 8.20 3.46
C GLU A 115 13.62 7.82 4.90
N ALA A 116 12.64 7.77 5.80
CA ALA A 116 12.86 7.34 7.18
C ALA A 116 13.33 5.88 7.26
N ALA A 117 12.75 4.99 6.45
CA ALA A 117 13.18 3.59 6.37
C ALA A 117 14.64 3.47 5.90
N MET A 118 15.04 4.21 4.86
CA MET A 118 16.43 4.23 4.39
C MET A 118 17.40 4.78 5.46
N LYS A 119 16.98 5.79 6.24
CA LYS A 119 17.79 6.31 7.35
C LYS A 119 17.94 5.29 8.48
N LEU A 120 16.88 4.58 8.83
CA LEU A 120 16.91 3.51 9.83
C LEU A 120 17.80 2.35 9.39
N GLU A 121 17.73 1.95 8.12
CA GLU A 121 18.60 0.91 7.57
C GLU A 121 20.08 1.31 7.69
N LYS A 122 20.43 2.54 7.28
CA LYS A 122 21.79 3.07 7.41
C LYS A 122 22.31 3.09 8.85
N LEU A 123 21.46 3.41 9.83
CA LEU A 123 21.83 3.45 11.25
C LEU A 123 21.98 2.04 11.86
N ASN A 124 21.18 1.08 11.40
CA ASN A 124 21.22 -0.31 11.90
C ASN A 124 22.33 -1.14 11.26
N THR A 125 22.91 -0.68 10.15
CA THR A 125 24.10 -1.30 9.56
C THR A 125 25.37 -0.79 10.21
N ILE A 126 26.17 -1.68 10.79
CA ILE A 126 27.55 -1.38 11.15
C ILE A 126 28.29 -1.00 9.86
N PRO A 127 28.87 0.21 9.76
CA PRO A 127 29.66 0.59 8.59
C PRO A 127 30.74 -0.45 8.31
N VAL A 128 30.94 -0.80 7.04
CA VAL A 128 31.89 -1.85 6.61
C VAL A 128 33.30 -1.59 7.16
N GLU A 129 33.68 -0.31 7.28
CA GLU A 129 34.94 0.16 7.86
C GLU A 129 35.14 -0.32 9.31
N HIS A 130 34.08 -0.32 10.11
CA HIS A 130 34.13 -0.75 11.52
C HIS A 130 33.82 -2.23 11.70
N GLN A 131 33.44 -2.94 10.64
CA GLN A 131 33.00 -4.34 10.76
C GLN A 131 34.16 -5.28 11.13
N ALA A 132 35.37 -4.99 10.64
CA ALA A 132 36.58 -5.72 11.02
C ALA A 132 36.97 -5.43 12.49
N GLU A 133 36.92 -4.16 12.90
CA GLU A 133 37.25 -3.72 14.25
C GLU A 133 36.26 -4.30 15.28
N VAL A 134 34.95 -4.22 15.02
CA VAL A 134 33.92 -4.80 15.89
C VAL A 134 34.08 -6.32 16.01
N LYS A 135 34.37 -7.02 14.91
CA LYS A 135 34.64 -8.48 14.96
C LYS A 135 35.86 -8.79 15.81
N GLN A 136 36.95 -8.05 15.63
CA GLN A 136 38.18 -8.28 16.37
C GLN A 136 37.99 -8.01 17.86
N LEU A 137 37.38 -6.89 18.23
CA LEU A 137 37.04 -6.58 19.62
C LEU A 137 36.10 -7.62 20.24
N THR A 138 35.15 -8.15 19.46
CA THR A 138 34.24 -9.19 19.94
C THR A 138 34.99 -10.49 20.27
N GLU A 139 35.94 -10.89 19.44
CA GLU A 139 36.74 -12.08 19.73
C GLU A 139 37.78 -11.85 20.83
N ASP A 140 38.40 -10.68 20.91
CA ASP A 140 39.28 -10.32 22.01
C ASP A 140 38.53 -10.37 23.36
N ILE A 141 37.29 -9.85 23.41
CA ILE A 141 36.43 -9.96 24.60
C ILE A 141 36.15 -11.43 24.94
N ARG A 142 35.84 -12.25 23.94
CA ARG A 142 35.53 -13.68 24.13
C ARG A 142 36.74 -14.46 24.64
N GLU A 143 37.93 -14.20 24.11
CA GLU A 143 39.18 -14.80 24.57
C GLU A 143 39.50 -14.40 26.00
N LEU A 144 39.38 -13.10 26.33
CA LEU A 144 39.58 -12.59 27.68
C LEU A 144 38.59 -13.21 28.67
N GLU A 145 37.32 -13.35 28.30
CA GLU A 145 36.31 -14.02 29.14
C GLU A 145 36.67 -15.50 29.37
N GLN A 146 37.16 -16.19 28.35
CA GLN A 146 37.56 -17.60 28.46
C GLN A 146 38.78 -17.76 29.36
N LEU A 147 39.80 -16.92 29.19
CA LEU A 147 40.99 -16.89 30.04
C LEU A 147 40.62 -16.60 31.49
N LEU A 148 39.77 -15.59 31.73
CA LEU A 148 39.32 -15.23 33.06
C LEU A 148 38.58 -16.40 33.72
N ARG A 149 37.69 -17.09 33.00
CA ARG A 149 37.00 -18.29 33.50
C ARG A 149 37.96 -19.42 33.83
N GLN A 150 38.96 -19.67 32.98
CA GLN A 150 39.95 -20.72 33.22
C GLN A 150 40.82 -20.41 34.46
N ASP A 151 41.30 -19.18 34.59
CA ASP A 151 42.10 -18.76 35.73
C ASP A 151 41.30 -18.79 37.02
N TYR A 152 40.05 -18.34 37.00
CA TYR A 152 39.17 -18.43 38.16
C TYR A 152 38.97 -19.89 38.59
N ARG A 153 38.73 -20.78 37.62
CA ARG A 153 38.58 -22.22 37.88
C ARG A 153 39.86 -22.84 38.44
N ARG A 154 41.04 -22.51 37.88
CA ARG A 154 42.34 -22.99 38.39
C ARG A 154 42.59 -22.54 39.83
N LYS A 155 42.39 -21.24 40.11
CA LYS A 155 42.54 -20.70 41.47
C LYS A 155 41.57 -21.37 42.45
N GLN A 156 40.33 -21.61 42.02
CA GLN A 156 39.33 -22.29 42.85
C GLN A 156 39.71 -23.74 43.16
N THR A 157 40.21 -24.51 42.17
CA THR A 157 40.71 -25.88 42.39
C THR A 157 41.91 -25.89 43.33
N ALA A 158 42.90 -25.03 43.12
CA ALA A 158 44.07 -24.95 43.99
C ALA A 158 43.69 -24.59 45.44
N LEU A 159 42.74 -23.68 45.62
CA LEU A 159 42.22 -23.34 46.94
C LEU A 159 41.53 -24.55 47.60
N GLN A 160 40.73 -25.31 46.83
CA GLN A 160 40.08 -26.53 47.32
C GLN A 160 41.09 -27.61 47.71
N GLU A 161 42.17 -27.80 46.96
CA GLU A 161 43.26 -28.72 47.30
C GLU A 161 43.95 -28.32 48.60
N VAL A 162 44.29 -27.03 48.77
CA VAL A 162 44.89 -26.52 50.02
C VAL A 162 43.94 -26.70 51.20
N ILE A 163 42.64 -26.46 51.01
CA ILE A 163 41.63 -26.70 52.05
C ILE A 163 41.56 -28.19 52.39
N SER A 164 41.57 -29.08 51.40
CA SER A 164 41.56 -30.52 51.59
C SER A 164 42.79 -30.98 52.37
N GLN A 165 43.98 -30.54 51.97
CA GLN A 165 45.24 -30.86 52.64
C GLN A 165 45.27 -30.35 54.09
N LYS A 166 44.81 -29.12 54.35
CA LYS A 166 44.69 -28.61 55.72
C LYS A 166 43.70 -29.42 56.55
N LYS A 167 42.58 -29.87 55.96
CA LYS A 167 41.62 -30.75 56.65
C LYS A 167 42.26 -32.10 57.01
N THR A 168 43.03 -32.71 56.11
CA THR A 168 43.74 -33.97 56.40
C THR A 168 44.80 -33.78 57.48
N ASP A 169 45.60 -32.71 57.43
CA ASP A 169 46.63 -32.41 58.43
C ASP A 169 46.01 -32.16 59.83
N ILE A 170 44.89 -31.45 59.88
CA ILE A 170 44.12 -31.25 61.13
C ILE A 170 43.61 -32.59 61.66
N ALA A 171 43.04 -33.44 60.81
CA ALA A 171 42.57 -34.76 61.21
C ALA A 171 43.71 -35.65 61.73
N GLU A 172 44.89 -35.60 61.10
CA GLU A 172 46.06 -36.36 61.52
C GLU A 172 46.65 -35.84 62.84
N ARG A 173 46.78 -34.52 63.01
CA ARG A 173 47.21 -33.91 64.28
C ARG A 173 46.22 -34.22 65.41
N THR A 174 44.92 -34.19 65.12
CA THR A 174 43.87 -34.54 66.10
C THR A 174 44.00 -35.99 66.52
N ARG A 175 44.22 -36.93 65.58
CA ARG A 175 44.51 -38.34 65.91
C ARG A 175 45.77 -38.49 66.77
N LYS A 176 46.85 -37.77 66.45
CA LYS A 176 48.10 -37.78 67.25
C LYS A 176 47.86 -37.27 68.67
N LEU A 177 47.11 -36.17 68.84
CA LEU A 177 46.75 -35.62 70.16
C LEU A 177 45.91 -36.61 70.99
N VAL A 178 44.94 -37.28 70.37
CA VAL A 178 44.12 -38.30 71.04
C VAL A 178 44.95 -39.54 71.45
N ASN A 179 46.04 -39.83 70.73
CA ASN A 179 46.91 -40.98 70.99
C ASN A 179 48.09 -40.67 71.94
N ILE A 180 48.20 -39.46 72.51
CA ILE A 180 49.19 -39.20 73.57
C ILE A 180 48.67 -39.85 74.87
N PRO A 181 49.44 -40.76 75.51
CA PRO A 181 49.05 -41.31 76.79
C PRO A 181 49.03 -40.16 77.82
N LEU A 182 47.91 -39.98 78.51
CA LEU A 182 47.84 -39.16 79.72
C LEU A 182 48.88 -39.71 80.70
N CYS A 183 50.03 -39.05 80.83
CA CYS A 183 50.89 -39.20 81.99
C CYS A 183 50.07 -38.75 83.20
N LYS A 184 49.52 -39.74 83.91
CA LYS A 184 48.90 -39.56 85.21
C LYS A 184 49.96 -39.00 86.18
N LEU A 185 49.69 -37.81 86.70
CA LEU A 185 50.14 -37.39 88.03
C LEU A 185 49.45 -38.27 89.08
#